data_AF-A0A0H5QJE3-F1
#
_entry.id   AF-A0A0H5QJE3-F1
#
_cell.length_a   1.000
_cell.length_b   1.000
_cell.length_c   1.000
_cell.angle_alpha   90.00
_cell.angle_beta   90.00
_cell.angle_gamma   90.00
#
_symmetry.space_group_name_H-M   'P 1'
#
loop_
_entity.id
_entity.type
_entity.pdbx_description
1 polymer ?
#
loop_
_entity_poly.entity_id
_entity_poly.type
_entity_poly.pdbx_seq_one_letter_code
_entity_poly.pdbx_strand_id
1 'polypeptide(L)'
;MNTQNLIAEHREKHDRDNLGFTQVYPLGWKRLMALAKGNQGAFGLYTFLAQHIDGACGAVVADQAFLADQFDVTTRTVRNWISYLEEQKAIVKIPVAGRVCAYALNPHEVWKGYDNNKPTAAFLTKTLVSKDGEIKRRIMAMFSN
;
A
#
# COMPACT_ATOMS: atom_id res chain seq x y z
N MET A 1 16.49 31.21 -15.07
CA MET A 1 15.93 30.12 -14.25
C MET A 1 15.94 28.87 -15.10
N ASN A 2 16.64 27.82 -14.67
CA ASN A 2 16.93 26.65 -15.51
C ASN A 2 15.68 25.78 -15.67
N THR A 3 15.47 25.17 -16.85
CA THR A 3 14.28 24.34 -17.14
C THR A 3 14.11 23.19 -16.14
N GLN A 4 15.21 22.65 -15.61
CA GLN A 4 15.18 21.64 -14.54
C GLN A 4 14.62 22.17 -13.21
N ASN A 5 14.85 23.44 -12.87
CA ASN A 5 14.31 24.05 -11.65
C ASN A 5 12.81 24.31 -11.76
N LEU A 6 12.32 24.71 -12.95
CA LEU A 6 10.87 24.83 -13.17
C LEU A 6 10.16 23.47 -13.04
N ILE A 7 10.74 22.39 -13.57
CA ILE A 7 10.16 21.05 -13.46
C ILE A 7 10.12 20.60 -11.98
N ALA A 8 11.18 20.87 -11.22
CA ALA A 8 11.25 20.55 -9.80
C ALA A 8 10.23 21.36 -8.98
N GLU A 9 10.13 22.67 -9.19
CA GLU A 9 9.14 23.53 -8.50
C GLU A 9 7.70 23.16 -8.86
N HIS A 10 7.43 22.84 -10.13
CA HIS A 10 6.12 22.32 -10.53
C HIS A 10 5.81 21.00 -9.83
N ARG A 11 6.78 20.09 -9.70
CA ARG A 11 6.61 18.80 -9.00
C ARG A 11 6.33 19.00 -7.51
N GLU A 12 7.09 19.84 -6.82
CA GLU A 12 6.89 20.16 -5.40
C GLU A 12 5.54 20.85 -5.16
N LYS A 13 5.14 21.78 -6.03
CA LYS A 13 3.86 22.48 -5.91
C LYS A 13 2.68 21.52 -6.09
N HIS A 14 2.80 20.55 -6.98
CA HIS A 14 1.80 19.55 -7.27
C HIS A 14 1.76 18.43 -6.22
N ASP A 15 2.90 17.96 -5.70
CA ASP A 15 2.96 17.09 -4.52
C ASP A 15 2.25 17.71 -3.32
N ARG A 16 2.24 19.06 -3.21
CA ARG A 16 1.40 19.76 -2.24
C ARG A 16 -0.10 19.76 -2.57
N ASP A 17 -0.48 19.80 -3.84
CA ASP A 17 -1.90 19.79 -4.24
C ASP A 17 -2.54 18.41 -4.01
N ASN A 18 -1.73 17.33 -4.03
CA ASN A 18 -2.15 15.98 -3.62
C ASN A 18 -2.00 15.70 -2.11
N LEU A 19 -1.62 16.70 -1.30
CA LEU A 19 -1.59 16.55 0.15
C LEU A 19 -3.02 16.38 0.69
N GLY A 20 -3.36 15.15 1.05
CA GLY A 20 -4.56 14.86 1.84
C GLY A 20 -5.62 14.02 1.14
N PHE A 21 -5.42 13.59 -0.11
CA PHE A 21 -6.31 12.64 -0.76
C PHE A 21 -5.60 11.39 -1.26
N THR A 22 -6.31 10.26 -1.16
CA THR A 22 -5.89 8.98 -1.74
C THR A 22 -6.76 8.68 -2.94
N GLN A 23 -6.15 8.42 -4.10
CA GLN A 23 -6.86 8.03 -5.31
C GLN A 23 -7.22 6.55 -5.26
N VAL A 24 -8.47 6.23 -5.61
CA VAL A 24 -8.96 4.86 -5.77
C VAL A 24 -9.41 4.67 -7.21
N TYR A 25 -8.77 3.72 -7.91
CA TYR A 25 -9.06 3.41 -9.30
C TYR A 25 -10.21 2.41 -9.43
N PRO A 26 -10.79 2.19 -10.63
CA PRO A 26 -11.87 1.22 -10.82
C PRO A 26 -11.57 -0.18 -10.27
N LEU A 27 -10.32 -0.64 -10.34
CA LEU A 27 -9.89 -1.91 -9.73
C LEU A 27 -9.96 -1.86 -8.20
N GLY A 28 -9.53 -0.75 -7.59
CA GLY A 28 -9.62 -0.52 -6.15
C GLY A 28 -11.07 -0.46 -5.66
N TRP A 29 -11.98 0.14 -6.44
CA TRP A 29 -13.41 0.09 -6.11
C TRP A 29 -13.97 -1.34 -6.12
N LYS A 30 -13.60 -2.15 -7.11
CA LYS A 30 -13.95 -3.58 -7.13
C LYS A 30 -13.40 -4.32 -5.92
N ARG A 31 -12.16 -4.02 -5.53
CA ARG A 31 -11.51 -4.57 -4.33
C ARG A 31 -12.28 -4.22 -3.06
N LEU A 32 -12.59 -2.94 -2.86
CA LEU A 32 -13.32 -2.46 -1.69
C LEU A 32 -14.69 -3.14 -1.57
N MET A 33 -15.43 -3.24 -2.68
CA MET A 33 -16.73 -3.93 -2.70
C MET A 33 -16.62 -5.42 -2.37
N ALA A 34 -15.56 -6.11 -2.83
CA ALA A 34 -15.33 -7.52 -2.54
C ALA A 34 -14.98 -7.72 -1.05
N LEU A 35 -14.07 -6.91 -0.52
CA LEU A 35 -13.64 -6.99 0.88
C LEU A 35 -14.79 -6.66 1.85
N ALA A 36 -15.64 -5.68 1.50
CA ALA A 36 -16.79 -5.30 2.32
C ALA A 36 -17.81 -6.44 2.52
N LYS A 37 -17.92 -7.37 1.55
CA LYS A 37 -18.80 -8.54 1.65
C LYS A 37 -18.20 -9.69 2.47
N GLY A 38 -16.89 -9.70 2.68
CA GLY A 38 -16.17 -10.81 3.28
C GLY A 38 -15.93 -10.62 4.78
N ASN A 39 -14.91 -9.85 5.12
CA ASN A 39 -14.50 -9.61 6.50
C ASN A 39 -14.44 -8.11 6.79
N GLN A 40 -15.40 -7.61 7.58
CA GLN A 40 -15.52 -6.20 7.91
C GLN A 40 -14.26 -5.61 8.57
N GLY A 41 -13.62 -6.36 9.46
CA GLY A 41 -12.40 -5.91 10.14
C GLY A 41 -11.21 -5.82 9.19
N ALA A 42 -11.04 -6.81 8.32
CA ALA A 42 -10.02 -6.77 7.28
C ALA A 42 -10.25 -5.66 6.26
N PHE A 43 -11.52 -5.37 5.91
CA PHE A 43 -11.88 -4.21 5.10
C PHE A 43 -11.48 -2.89 5.79
N GLY A 44 -11.77 -2.75 7.09
CA GLY A 44 -11.33 -1.61 7.90
C GLY A 44 -9.81 -1.44 7.90
N LEU A 45 -9.06 -2.54 8.07
CA LEU A 45 -7.60 -2.51 8.01
C LEU A 45 -7.09 -2.10 6.63
N TYR A 46 -7.61 -2.67 5.55
CA TYR A 46 -7.20 -2.32 4.18
C TYR A 46 -7.44 -0.83 3.89
N THR A 47 -8.62 -0.31 4.23
CA THR A 47 -8.97 1.10 4.02
C THR A 47 -8.11 2.05 4.86
N PHE A 48 -7.74 1.66 6.08
CA PHE A 48 -6.80 2.42 6.90
C PHE A 48 -5.41 2.47 6.26
N LEU A 49 -4.89 1.33 5.79
CA LEU A 49 -3.60 1.29 5.10
C LEU A 49 -3.63 2.12 3.80
N ALA A 50 -4.72 2.04 3.03
CA ALA A 50 -4.92 2.84 1.82
C ALA A 50 -4.85 4.35 2.09
N GLN A 51 -5.40 4.84 3.20
CA GLN A 51 -5.34 6.25 3.59
C GLN A 51 -3.91 6.71 3.93
N HIS A 52 -3.08 5.80 4.43
CA HIS A 52 -1.73 6.09 4.93
C HIS A 52 -0.61 5.68 3.97
N ILE A 53 -0.95 5.20 2.77
CA ILE A 53 0.02 4.78 1.76
C ILE A 53 0.97 5.92 1.41
N ASP A 54 2.28 5.63 1.40
CA ASP A 54 3.28 6.59 0.93
C ASP A 54 3.26 6.64 -0.61
N GLY A 55 3.04 7.84 -1.16
CA GLY A 55 2.98 8.09 -2.60
C GLY A 55 4.30 7.86 -3.35
N ALA A 56 5.43 7.72 -2.65
CA ALA A 56 6.72 7.37 -3.24
C ALA A 56 6.92 5.86 -3.40
N CYS A 57 6.36 5.03 -2.50
CA CYS A 57 6.63 3.60 -2.48
C CYS A 57 5.40 2.70 -2.64
N GLY A 58 4.18 3.17 -2.40
CA GLY A 58 2.99 2.32 -2.49
C GLY A 58 2.82 1.35 -1.31
N ALA A 59 3.45 1.66 -0.17
CA ALA A 59 3.38 0.83 1.02
C ALA A 59 3.19 1.68 2.30
N VAL A 60 2.76 1.00 3.36
CA VAL A 60 2.69 1.53 4.73
C VAL A 60 3.57 0.69 5.62
N VAL A 61 4.43 1.32 6.41
CA VAL A 61 5.23 0.62 7.43
C VAL A 61 4.57 0.84 8.78
N ALA A 62 4.18 -0.23 9.46
CA ALA A 62 3.52 -0.16 10.75
C ALA A 62 3.88 -1.35 11.64
N ASP A 63 3.80 -1.14 12.95
CA ASP A 63 3.87 -2.20 13.96
C ASP A 63 2.51 -2.87 14.16
N GLN A 64 2.49 -4.18 14.41
CA GLN A 64 1.24 -4.92 14.63
C GLN A 64 0.53 -4.54 15.94
N ALA A 65 1.26 -4.13 16.98
CA ALA A 65 0.64 -3.66 18.22
C ALA A 65 0.01 -2.28 18.00
N PHE A 66 0.69 -1.39 17.28
CA PHE A 66 0.09 -0.11 16.88
C PHE A 66 -1.23 -0.31 16.11
N LEU A 67 -1.27 -1.22 15.13
CA LEU A 67 -2.50 -1.53 14.41
C LEU A 67 -3.57 -2.12 15.34
N ALA A 68 -3.20 -2.98 16.28
CA ALA A 68 -4.13 -3.54 17.26
C ALA A 68 -4.77 -2.43 18.12
N ASP A 69 -3.96 -1.49 18.60
CA ASP A 69 -4.41 -0.36 19.41
C ASP A 69 -5.32 0.59 18.61
N GLN A 70 -5.00 0.86 17.34
CA GLN A 70 -5.83 1.73 16.48
C GLN A 70 -7.24 1.17 16.23
N PHE A 71 -7.39 -0.15 16.24
CA PHE A 71 -8.67 -0.81 15.99
C PHE A 71 -9.34 -1.35 17.26
N ASP A 72 -8.75 -1.12 18.44
CA ASP A 72 -9.21 -1.66 19.72
C ASP A 72 -9.42 -3.20 19.68
N VAL A 73 -8.43 -3.91 19.13
CA VAL A 73 -8.45 -5.38 18.99
C VAL A 73 -7.13 -5.99 19.43
N THR A 74 -7.08 -7.32 19.52
CA THR A 74 -5.83 -8.03 19.81
C THR A 74 -4.91 -8.09 18.58
N THR A 75 -3.60 -8.20 18.81
CA THR A 75 -2.62 -8.49 17.74
C THR A 75 -2.92 -9.79 16.99
N ARG A 76 -3.57 -10.77 17.63
CA ARG A 76 -4.03 -12.00 16.98
C ARG A 76 -5.12 -11.70 15.94
N THR A 77 -6.06 -10.81 16.27
CA THR A 77 -7.11 -10.37 15.34
C THR A 77 -6.50 -9.68 14.12
N VAL A 78 -5.54 -8.76 14.34
CA VAL A 78 -4.82 -8.08 13.25
C VAL A 78 -4.09 -9.09 12.35
N ARG A 79 -3.42 -10.09 12.92
CA ARG A 79 -2.78 -11.16 12.13
C ARG A 79 -3.77 -11.92 11.26
N ASN A 80 -4.93 -12.28 11.80
CA ASN A 80 -5.98 -12.97 11.03
C ASN A 80 -6.49 -12.09 9.88
N TRP A 81 -6.69 -10.79 10.11
CA TRP A 81 -7.07 -9.85 9.06
C TRP A 81 -5.99 -9.72 7.98
N ILE A 82 -4.72 -9.64 8.38
CA ILE A 82 -3.60 -9.61 7.43
C ILE A 82 -3.57 -10.88 6.59
N SER A 83 -3.68 -12.06 7.20
CA SER A 83 -3.72 -13.34 6.48
C SER A 83 -4.87 -13.38 5.47
N TYR A 84 -6.07 -12.94 5.87
CA TYR A 84 -7.20 -12.82 4.97
C TYR A 84 -6.91 -11.88 3.79
N LEU A 85 -6.33 -10.70 4.03
CA LEU A 85 -5.98 -9.76 2.97
C LEU A 85 -4.89 -10.30 2.03
N GLU A 86 -3.93 -11.06 2.55
CA GLU A 86 -2.89 -11.74 1.76
C GLU A 86 -3.50 -12.84 0.88
N GLU A 87 -4.44 -13.64 1.41
CA GLU A 87 -5.20 -14.66 0.65
C GLU A 87 -6.03 -14.04 -0.48
N GLN A 88 -6.67 -12.89 -0.21
CA GLN A 88 -7.40 -12.14 -1.22
C GLN A 88 -6.47 -11.42 -2.21
N LYS A 89 -5.15 -11.47 -2.02
CA LYS A 89 -4.16 -10.70 -2.78
C LYS A 89 -4.42 -9.19 -2.75
N ALA A 90 -4.97 -8.68 -1.66
CA ALA A 90 -5.24 -7.26 -1.47
C ALA A 90 -4.00 -6.51 -0.96
N ILE A 91 -3.12 -7.20 -0.21
CA ILE A 91 -1.86 -6.65 0.30
C ILE A 91 -0.74 -7.68 0.20
N VAL A 92 0.51 -7.18 0.26
CA VAL A 92 1.70 -8.00 0.50
C VAL A 92 2.37 -7.53 1.79
N LYS A 93 2.45 -8.41 2.80
CA LYS A 93 3.23 -8.17 4.03
C LYS A 93 4.70 -8.53 3.79
N ILE A 94 5.59 -7.61 4.15
CA ILE A 94 7.04 -7.77 4.14
C ILE A 94 7.56 -7.51 5.56
N PRO A 95 8.15 -8.53 6.22
CA PRO A 95 8.84 -8.31 7.49
C PRO A 95 10.03 -7.35 7.30
N VAL A 96 10.15 -6.34 8.16
CA VAL A 96 11.26 -5.38 8.12
C VAL A 96 12.21 -5.64 9.29
N ALA A 97 11.74 -5.42 10.51
CA ALA A 97 12.50 -5.64 11.72
C ALA A 97 11.58 -5.88 12.93
N GLY A 98 11.84 -6.94 13.70
CA GLY A 98 11.03 -7.28 14.86
C GLY A 98 9.56 -7.48 14.52
N ARG A 99 8.67 -6.66 15.10
CA ARG A 99 7.22 -6.70 14.89
C ARG A 99 6.75 -5.72 13.79
N VAL A 100 7.65 -4.90 13.27
CA VAL A 100 7.38 -3.92 12.21
C VAL A 100 7.34 -4.61 10.85
N CYS A 101 6.26 -4.36 10.12
CA CYS A 101 6.05 -4.87 8.77
C CYS A 101 5.75 -3.72 7.81
N ALA A 102 6.21 -3.88 6.56
CA ALA A 102 5.74 -3.09 5.44
C ALA A 102 4.56 -3.80 4.78
N TYR A 103 3.49 -3.06 4.52
CA TYR A 103 2.27 -3.51 3.88
C TYR A 103 2.15 -2.80 2.53
N ALA A 104 2.43 -3.54 1.46
CA ALA A 104 2.33 -3.01 0.11
C ALA A 104 0.91 -3.21 -0.43
N LEU A 105 0.38 -2.16 -1.05
CA LEU A 105 -0.91 -2.19 -1.73
C LEU A 105 -0.69 -2.15 -3.24
N ASN A 106 -1.68 -2.58 -4.01
CA ASN A 106 -1.62 -2.49 -5.45
C ASN A 106 -1.78 -1.01 -5.91
N PRO A 107 -0.76 -0.40 -6.56
CA PRO A 107 -0.84 0.97 -7.08
C PRO A 107 -1.89 1.18 -8.18
N HIS A 108 -2.36 0.11 -8.82
CA HIS A 108 -3.49 0.15 -9.75
C HIS A 108 -4.85 0.07 -9.04
N GLU A 109 -4.88 -0.21 -7.73
CA GLU A 109 -6.07 -0.13 -6.90
C GLU A 109 -6.13 1.20 -6.15
N VAL A 110 -5.05 1.54 -5.44
CA VAL A 110 -4.95 2.69 -4.54
C VAL A 110 -3.62 3.39 -4.73
N TRP A 111 -3.63 4.72 -4.81
CA TRP A 111 -2.41 5.50 -4.96
C TRP A 111 -2.53 6.90 -4.34
N LYS A 112 -1.47 7.37 -3.68
CA LYS A 112 -1.42 8.72 -3.08
C LYS A 112 -0.45 9.68 -3.78
N GLY A 113 0.44 9.15 -4.63
CA GLY A 113 1.38 9.95 -5.41
C GLY A 113 0.82 10.40 -6.77
N TYR A 114 1.68 10.98 -7.59
CA TYR A 114 1.38 11.22 -9.01
C TYR A 114 1.27 9.91 -9.79
N ASP A 115 0.36 9.86 -10.77
CA ASP A 115 0.23 8.70 -11.68
C ASP A 115 1.56 8.42 -12.41
N ASN A 116 2.28 9.49 -12.78
CA ASN A 116 3.63 9.43 -13.36
C ASN A 116 4.70 8.84 -12.42
N ASN A 117 4.45 8.83 -11.10
CA ASN A 117 5.34 8.23 -10.11
C ASN A 117 4.99 6.76 -9.83
N LYS A 118 3.85 6.23 -10.32
CA LYS A 118 3.50 4.81 -10.17
C LYS A 118 4.52 3.88 -10.81
N PRO A 119 5.00 4.12 -12.05
CA PRO A 119 6.07 3.29 -12.62
C PRO A 119 7.33 3.33 -11.76
N THR A 120 7.68 4.49 -11.21
CA THR A 120 8.88 4.67 -10.36
C THR A 120 8.70 4.28 -8.90
N ALA A 121 7.54 3.75 -8.52
CA ALA A 121 7.33 3.29 -7.15
C ALA A 121 8.41 2.26 -6.81
N ALA A 122 9.02 2.35 -5.63
CA ALA A 122 10.09 1.42 -5.22
C ALA A 122 9.68 -0.06 -5.37
N PHE A 123 8.38 -0.35 -5.23
CA PHE A 123 7.78 -1.66 -5.46
C PHE A 123 7.63 -2.04 -6.94
N LEU A 124 7.42 -1.09 -7.87
CA LEU A 124 7.33 -1.34 -9.32
C LEU A 124 8.70 -1.39 -10.02
N THR A 125 9.67 -0.55 -9.64
CA THR A 125 10.88 -0.34 -10.47
C THR A 125 12.13 -1.05 -10.02
N LYS A 126 12.28 -1.41 -8.74
CA LYS A 126 13.46 -2.15 -8.25
C LYS A 126 13.11 -2.82 -6.93
N THR A 127 12.42 -3.96 -7.00
CA THR A 127 12.25 -4.82 -5.82
C THR A 127 13.60 -5.45 -5.48
N LEU A 128 14.40 -4.79 -4.65
CA LEU A 128 15.57 -5.35 -3.98
C LEU A 128 15.07 -6.26 -2.85
N VAL A 129 14.52 -7.42 -3.20
CA VAL A 129 14.05 -8.41 -2.23
C VAL A 129 15.03 -9.58 -2.12
N SER A 130 15.07 -10.15 -0.91
CA SER A 130 15.94 -11.25 -0.47
C SER A 130 16.16 -12.34 -1.54
N LYS A 131 17.32 -13.01 -1.45
CA LYS A 131 17.89 -14.01 -2.38
C LYS A 131 16.89 -15.03 -2.98
N ASP A 132 15.77 -15.32 -2.30
CA ASP A 132 14.83 -16.40 -2.64
C ASP A 132 13.64 -15.98 -3.54
N GLY A 133 13.48 -14.67 -3.80
CA GLY A 133 12.50 -14.15 -4.77
C GLY A 133 11.02 -14.34 -4.41
N GLU A 134 10.70 -14.81 -3.21
CA GLU A 134 9.31 -15.09 -2.78
C GLU A 134 8.44 -13.83 -2.78
N ILE A 135 8.94 -12.73 -2.21
CA ILE A 135 8.22 -11.45 -2.17
C ILE A 135 7.95 -10.96 -3.59
N LYS A 136 8.91 -11.13 -4.51
CA LYS A 136 8.72 -10.80 -5.93
C LYS A 136 7.58 -11.62 -6.53
N ARG A 137 7.53 -12.95 -6.29
CA ARG A 137 6.43 -13.80 -6.76
C ARG A 137 5.08 -13.36 -6.22
N ARG A 138 4.99 -13.00 -4.94
CA ARG A 138 3.76 -12.53 -4.29
C ARG A 138 3.27 -11.20 -4.86
N ILE A 139 4.18 -10.26 -5.10
CA ILE A 139 3.88 -8.99 -5.76
C ILE A 139 3.39 -9.21 -7.20
N MET A 140 4.05 -10.07 -7.98
CA MET A 140 3.61 -10.37 -9.35
C MET A 140 2.22 -11.03 -9.36
N ALA A 141 1.96 -11.95 -8.43
CA ALA A 141 0.66 -12.62 -8.31
C ALA A 141 -0.49 -11.66 -7.95
N MET A 142 -0.18 -10.53 -7.28
CA MET A 142 -1.13 -9.46 -6.99
C MET A 142 -1.56 -8.70 -8.25
N PHE A 143 -0.65 -8.54 -9.22
CA PHE A 143 -0.93 -7.82 -10.48
C PHE A 143 -1.60 -8.67 -11.57
N SER A 144 -1.55 -10.00 -11.47
CA SER A 144 -2.11 -10.90 -12.49
C SER A 144 -3.63 -11.11 -12.40
N ASN A 145 -4.35 -10.36 -11.56
CA ASN A 145 -5.79 -10.49 -11.33
C ASN A 145 -6.56 -9.21 -11.69
#